data_AF-A0A438HZE2-F1
#
_entry.id   AF-A0A438HZE2-F1
#
_cell.length_a   1.000
_cell.length_b   1.000
_cell.length_c   1.000
_cell.angle_alpha   90.00
_cell.angle_beta   90.00
_cell.angle_gamma   90.00
#
_symmetry.space_group_name_H-M   'P 1'
#
loop_
_entity.id
_entity.type
_entity.pdbx_description
1 polymer ?
#
loop_
_entity_poly.entity_id
_entity_poly.type
_entity_poly.pdbx_seq_one_letter_code
_entity_poly.pdbx_strand_id
1 'polypeptide(L)' 'MADLPDEMWRQILEIGIRSSNLTYKDLCCVSISCRRLHRLSNDAVLWSFLLSSDFPTLKPLCPMAPSPVLLCLLN' A
#
# COMPACT_ATOMS: atom_id res chain seq x y z
N MET A 1 11.61 1.65 20.93
CA MET A 1 10.88 2.34 19.86
C MET A 1 9.43 2.43 20.29
N ALA A 2 9.04 3.63 20.74
CA ALA A 2 7.70 4.10 21.14
C ALA A 2 6.67 3.05 21.62
N ASP A 3 6.18 3.24 22.84
CA ASP A 3 5.00 2.58 23.44
C ASP A 3 3.68 2.82 22.69
N LEU A 4 3.77 3.30 21.44
CA LEU A 4 2.64 3.54 20.57
C LEU A 4 2.04 2.18 20.16
N PRO A 5 0.73 1.96 20.32
CA PRO A 5 0.05 0.74 19.93
C PRO A 5 0.14 0.45 18.42
N ASP A 6 0.01 -0.82 18.05
CA ASP A 6 0.04 -1.28 16.66
C ASP A 6 -1.06 -0.65 15.79
N GLU A 7 -2.22 -0.31 16.37
CA GLU A 7 -3.30 0.39 15.68
C GLU A 7 -2.87 1.79 15.22
N MET A 8 -2.21 2.53 16.10
CA MET A 8 -1.76 3.88 15.79
C MET A 8 -0.65 3.87 14.74
N TRP A 9 0.25 2.88 14.78
CA TRP A 9 1.25 2.70 13.72
C TRP A 9 0.62 2.39 12.37
N ARG A 10 -0.42 1.54 12.33
CA ARG A 10 -1.16 1.28 11.10
C ARG A 10 -1.78 2.55 10.55
N GLN A 11 -2.43 3.35 11.38
CA GLN A 11 -3.00 4.64 10.96
C GLN A 11 -1.92 5.61 10.44
N ILE A 12 -0.76 5.70 11.10
CA ILE A 12 0.35 6.56 10.63
C ILE A 12 0.82 6.12 9.23
N LEU A 13 1.01 4.81 9.02
CA LEU A 13 1.41 4.27 7.72
C LEU A 13 0.35 4.52 6.65
N GLU A 14 -0.92 4.30 6.99
CA GLU A 14 -2.06 4.54 6.09
C GLU A 14 -2.17 6.01 5.67
N ILE A 15 -2.04 6.95 6.62
CA ILE A 15 -2.04 8.39 6.34
C ILE A 15 -0.86 8.76 5.44
N GLY A 16 0.32 8.20 5.71
CA GLY A 16 1.52 8.41 4.89
C GLY A 16 1.31 7.98 3.44
N ILE A 17 0.71 6.81 3.23
CA ILE A 17 0.41 6.27 1.90
C ILE A 17 -0.63 7.13 1.18
N ARG A 18 -1.75 7.45 1.84
CA ARG A 18 -2.82 8.28 1.23
C ARG A 18 -2.37 9.69 0.89
N SER A 19 -1.41 10.23 1.63
CA SER A 19 -0.83 11.55 1.36
C SER A 19 0.27 11.51 0.31
N SER A 20 0.54 10.34 -0.29
CA SER A 20 1.65 10.08 -1.22
C SER A 20 3.04 10.41 -0.66
N ASN A 21 3.18 10.47 0.68
CA ASN A 21 4.45 10.71 1.37
C ASN A 21 5.19 9.39 1.69
N LEU A 22 4.50 8.26 1.60
CA LEU A 22 5.05 6.93 1.85
C LEU A 22 4.76 6.05 0.64
N THR A 23 5.81 5.64 -0.07
CA THR A 23 5.74 4.77 -1.25
C THR A 23 5.98 3.31 -0.88
N TYR A 24 5.79 2.39 -1.83
CA TYR A 24 6.10 0.97 -1.61
C TYR A 24 7.56 0.74 -1.18
N LYS A 25 8.51 1.57 -1.66
CA LYS A 25 9.92 1.49 -1.27
C LYS A 25 10.11 1.81 0.20
N ASP A 26 9.42 2.84 0.68
CA ASP A 26 9.47 3.26 2.07
C ASP A 26 8.85 2.18 2.98
N LEU A 27 7.74 1.56 2.55
CA LEU A 27 7.12 0.45 3.28
C LEU A 27 8.05 -0.78 3.37
N CYS A 28 8.82 -1.06 2.30
CA CYS A 28 9.87 -2.09 2.33
C CYS A 28 11.02 -1.73 3.29
N CYS A 29 11.43 -0.47 3.38
CA CYS A 29 12.43 -0.04 4.36
C CYS A 29 11.89 -0.17 5.81
N VAL A 30 10.62 0.15 6.02
CA VAL A 30 9.93 -0.04 7.31
C VAL A 30 9.90 -1.53 7.69
N SER A 31 9.65 -2.44 6.73
CA SER A 31 9.53 -3.88 7.00
C SER A 31 10.83 -4.52 7.52
N ILE A 32 11.99 -4.02 7.09
CA ILE A 32 13.29 -4.52 7.53
C ILE A 32 13.81 -3.83 8.80
N SER A 33 13.16 -2.77 9.27
CA SER A 33 13.64 -1.96 10.39
C SER A 33 13.52 -2.67 11.74
N CYS A 34 12.41 -3.37 12.01
CA CYS A 34 12.26 -4.21 13.20
C CYS A 34 11.12 -5.22 13.07
N ARG A 35 11.07 -6.22 13.96
CA ARG A 35 10.03 -7.27 13.94
C ARG A 35 8.60 -6.72 14.04
N ARG A 36 8.39 -5.66 14.80
CA ARG A 36 7.04 -5.07 14.97
C ARG A 36 6.59 -4.38 13.68
N LEU A 37 7.46 -3.57 13.09
CA LEU A 37 7.20 -2.87 11.82
C LEU A 37 7.08 -3.84 10.65
N HIS A 38 7.85 -4.94 10.62
CA HIS A 38 7.68 -6.02 9.66
C HIS A 38 6.24 -6.58 9.69
N ARG A 39 5.72 -6.87 10.88
CA ARG A 39 4.35 -7.39 11.02
C ARG A 39 3.31 -6.39 10.53
N LEU A 40 3.51 -5.11 10.81
CA LEU A 40 2.61 -4.03 10.40
C LEU A 40 2.68 -3.78 8.90
N SER A 41 3.87 -3.82 8.29
CA SER A 41 4.04 -3.65 6.84
C SER A 41 3.45 -4.79 6.02
N ASN A 42 3.22 -5.96 6.62
CA ASN A 42 2.56 -7.09 5.96
C ASN A 42 1.03 -6.98 5.96
N ASP A 43 0.46 -5.87 6.45
CA ASP A 43 -0.99 -5.63 6.39
C ASP A 43 -1.45 -5.42 4.94
N ALA A 44 -2.34 -6.29 4.45
CA ALA A 44 -2.85 -6.26 3.08
C ALA A 44 -3.57 -4.94 2.73
N VAL A 45 -4.12 -4.24 3.73
CA VAL A 45 -4.81 -2.97 3.52
C VAL A 45 -3.83 -1.88 3.06
N LEU A 46 -2.62 -1.83 3.64
CA LEU A 46 -1.58 -0.86 3.24
C LEU A 46 -1.15 -1.06 1.79
N TRP A 47 -0.93 -2.32 1.39
CA TRP A 47 -0.61 -2.67 0.01
C TRP A 47 -1.77 -2.36 -0.95
N SER A 48 -3.02 -2.57 -0.52
CA SER A 48 -4.19 -2.21 -1.32
C SER A 48 -4.25 -0.70 -1.59
N PHE A 49 -3.92 0.14 -0.60
CA PHE A 49 -3.85 1.59 -0.80
C PHE A 49 -2.72 2.00 -1.73
N LEU A 50 -1.53 1.44 -1.56
CA LEU A 50 -0.40 1.68 -2.48
C LEU A 50 -0.77 1.32 -3.92
N LEU A 51 -1.28 0.10 -4.13
CA LEU A 51 -1.69 -0.37 -5.45
C LEU A 51 -2.81 0.48 -6.04
N SER A 52 -3.79 0.92 -5.23
CA SER A 52 -4.86 1.79 -5.72
C SER A 52 -4.37 3.19 -6.11
N SER A 53 -3.29 3.66 -5.49
CA SER A 53 -2.66 4.95 -5.81
C SER A 53 -1.80 4.85 -7.07
N ASP A 54 -1.02 3.77 -7.22
CA ASP A 54 -0.14 3.54 -8.38
C ASP A 54 -0.94 3.11 -9.62
N PHE A 55 -2.02 2.35 -9.42
CA PHE A 55 -2.90 1.85 -10.46
C PHE A 55 -4.33 2.33 -10.17
N PRO A 56 -4.61 3.64 -10.32
CA PRO A 56 -5.96 4.14 -10.18
C PRO A 56 -6.80 3.36 -11.19
N THR A 57 -7.79 2.62 -10.70
CA THR A 57 -8.66 1.83 -11.56
C THR A 57 -9.23 2.81 -12.57
N LEU A 58 -8.76 2.73 -13.82
CA LEU A 58 -9.35 3.48 -14.92
C LEU A 58 -10.82 3.11 -14.90
N LYS A 59 -11.67 4.02 -14.40
CA LYS A 59 -13.10 3.93 -14.64
C LYS A 59 -13.21 3.70 -16.13
N PRO A 60 -13.80 2.58 -16.59
CA PRO A 60 -13.79 2.26 -18.00
C PRO A 60 -14.47 3.43 -18.72
N LEU A 61 -13.66 4.26 -19.38
CA LEU A 61 -14.19 5.31 -20.24
C LEU A 61 -14.89 4.68 -21.46
N CYS A 62 -14.76 3.35 -21.63
CA CYS A 62 -15.46 2.51 -22.57
C CYS A 62 -15.74 1.12 -21.95
N PRO A 63 -16.96 0.56 -22.07
CA PRO A 63 -17.34 -0.74 -21.48
C PRO A 63 -16.67 -1.99 -22.12
N MET A 64 -15.61 -1.83 -22.91
CA MET A 64 -14.97 -2.93 -23.66
C MET A 64 -13.47 -3.14 -23.38
N ALA A 65 -12.84 -2.37 -22.49
CA ALA A 65 -11.44 -2.61 -22.15
C ALA A 65 -11.31 -3.67 -21.03
N PRO A 66 -10.54 -4.77 -21.22
CA PRO A 66 -10.22 -5.69 -20.13
C PRO A 66 -9.46 -4.93 -19.03
N SER A 67 -9.80 -5.21 -17.77
CA SER A 67 -9.24 -4.50 -16.62
C SER A 67 -7.69 -4.48 -16.68
N PRO A 68 -7.03 -3.33 -16.48
CA PRO A 68 -5.56 -3.23 -16.57
C PRO A 68 -4.82 -4.12 -15.55
N VAL A 69 -5.51 -4.55 -14.49
CA VAL A 69 -5.00 -5.51 -13.50
C VAL A 69 -4.66 -6.87 -14.13
N LEU A 70 -5.43 -7.31 -15.13
CA LEU A 70 -5.18 -8.57 -15.84
C LEU A 70 -3.92 -8.49 -16.73
N LEU A 71 -3.63 -7.30 -17.25
CA LEU A 71 -2.46 -7.03 -18.09
C LEU A 71 -1.16 -7.05 -17.27
N CYS A 72 -1.18 -6.54 -16.03
CA CYS A 72 -0.03 -6.61 -15.12
C CYS A 72 0.24 -8.01 -14.55
N LEU A 73 -0.76 -8.89 -14.48
CA LEU A 73 -0.59 -10.28 -14.02
C LEU A 73 -0.16 -11.25 -15.11
N LEU A 74 -0.18 -10.84 -16.38
CA LEU A 74 0.14 -11.68 -17.55
C LEU A 74 1.54 -11.42 -18.15
N ASN A 75 2.36 -10.55 -17.54
CA ASN A 75 3.72 -10.23 -17.96
C ASN A 75 4.69 -10.38 -16.79
#